data_AF-A0AAV7K8G3-F1
#
_entry.id   AF-A0AAV7K8G3-F1
#
_cell.length_a   1.000
_cell.length_b   1.000
_cell.length_c   1.000
_cell.angle_alpha   90.00
_cell.angle_beta   90.00
_cell.angle_gamma   90.00
#
_symmetry.space_group_name_H-M   'P 1'
#
loop_
_entity.id
_entity.type
_entity.pdbx_description
1 polymer ?
#
loop_
_entity_poly.entity_id
_entity_poly.type
_entity_poly.pdbx_seq_one_letter_code
_entity_poly.pdbx_strand_id
1 'polypeptide(L)'
;MLLASRTQIQSISNILSMRYRYNYSKRTNLDLFSNEAISRSLKSKSTTTIFREWLVYKLLSFDVITNNADAILRGAHKLLGEKVTHWLLKKTIYKQFVAGEENYEVLERIKELDKQNIKVFLSYAAEQTDKNSEAEFEKLKNHILDCIRIVVDFSEKDRVTAIKISPLTPLYLQKKINSIIKSKQRWFLQLSGQSNEDLNAITLQTLEQKIRTIEPALTYASIESMFQQVSGNKDNITARRWQDNLVKGTNLYELLKRKSNDLEELTHEENIILSEFIRRIDEIGNMCEANNVKLLVDAEQTYIQKFIHQTAVHHLMKKLNTNKCIVYNTYQCLLRNTENELKFDLEYAKEENFIYGLKMVRGAYLLEERRLAKEMGYPDPTNPNIQSTTAMYNRVMDICMREVQRNNMRLMVATHNRDSVTRATQQLEKLGIPKEGGILFGQVFGICDYVSYSLAQAGYVIYKTVPYGPVMEVIPYLIRRAQENRSLMKGADFERKVLGREIVNRLIYRK
;
A
#
# COMPACT_ATOMS: atom_id res chain seq x y z
N MET A 1 13.58 -29.93 21.23
CA MET A 1 14.91 -29.73 21.85
C MET A 1 15.80 -29.18 20.73
N LEU A 2 15.92 -27.88 20.53
CA LEU A 2 16.76 -26.96 21.30
C LEU A 2 16.17 -25.54 21.22
N LEU A 3 15.65 -25.04 22.35
CA LEU A 3 15.45 -23.62 22.59
C LEU A 3 16.83 -23.04 22.92
N ALA A 4 17.39 -22.22 22.04
CA ALA A 4 18.47 -21.33 22.45
C ALA A 4 17.89 -20.31 23.45
N SER A 5 18.51 -20.18 24.61
CA SER A 5 18.02 -19.31 25.69
C SER A 5 18.08 -17.83 25.26
N ARG A 6 17.07 -17.04 25.68
CA ARG A 6 16.92 -15.60 25.41
C ARG A 6 18.22 -14.79 25.62
N THR A 7 19.07 -15.21 26.55
CA THR A 7 20.35 -14.58 26.89
C THR A 7 21.42 -14.72 25.81
N GLN A 8 21.46 -15.81 25.04
CA GLN A 8 22.41 -15.96 23.93
C GLN A 8 22.06 -15.05 22.75
N ILE A 9 20.77 -14.86 22.45
CA ILE A 9 20.29 -14.01 21.36
C ILE A 9 20.55 -12.52 21.67
N GLN A 10 20.34 -12.10 22.93
CA GLN A 10 20.59 -10.72 23.38
C GLN A 10 22.08 -10.33 23.30
N SER A 11 22.99 -11.27 23.58
CA SER A 11 24.44 -11.02 23.50
C SER A 11 24.92 -10.78 22.06
N ILE A 12 24.26 -11.41 21.07
CA ILE A 12 24.59 -11.25 19.65
C ILE A 12 24.01 -9.93 19.09
N SER A 13 22.81 -9.52 19.55
CA SER A 13 22.18 -8.22 19.20
C SER A 13 23.08 -7.03 19.61
N ASN A 14 23.64 -7.08 20.83
CA ASN A 14 24.53 -6.03 21.34
C ASN A 14 25.90 -5.99 20.63
N ILE A 15 26.40 -7.12 20.11
CA ILE A 15 27.65 -7.16 19.34
C ILE A 15 27.45 -6.63 17.91
N LEU A 16 26.25 -6.77 17.34
CA LEU A 16 25.90 -6.24 16.02
C LEU A 16 25.63 -4.72 16.05
N SER A 17 25.02 -4.20 17.10
CA SER A 17 24.74 -2.76 17.23
C SER A 17 26.00 -1.90 17.43
N MET A 18 27.08 -2.47 17.97
CA MET A 18 28.36 -1.77 18.19
C MET A 18 29.31 -1.78 16.96
N ARG A 19 29.15 -2.70 16.00
CA ARG A 19 30.13 -2.91 14.91
C ARG A 19 29.86 -2.17 13.59
N TYR A 20 28.71 -1.52 13.42
CA TYR A 20 28.33 -0.87 12.15
C TYR A 20 28.11 0.64 12.27
N ARG A 21 29.06 1.35 12.88
CA ARG A 21 29.32 2.75 12.52
C ARG A 21 30.27 2.79 11.32
N TYR A 22 29.78 2.38 10.15
CA TYR A 22 30.50 2.68 8.92
C TYR A 22 30.44 4.20 8.72
N ASN A 23 31.61 4.83 8.58
CA ASN A 23 31.77 6.23 8.21
C ASN A 23 31.11 6.48 6.83
N TYR A 24 29.80 6.68 6.81
CA TYR A 24 29.10 7.30 5.69
C TYR A 24 29.34 8.80 5.76
N SER A 25 30.57 9.20 5.42
CA SER A 25 30.94 10.61 5.29
C SER A 25 29.98 11.31 4.33
N LYS A 26 29.52 12.52 4.70
CA LYS A 26 28.83 13.52 3.86
C LYS A 26 29.11 13.36 2.36
N ARG A 27 28.33 12.55 1.65
CA ARG A 27 28.27 12.56 0.19
C ARG A 27 27.00 13.29 -0.20
N THR A 28 27.17 14.37 -0.93
CA THR A 28 26.09 15.10 -1.61
C THR A 28 25.35 14.13 -2.54
N ASN A 29 24.07 14.36 -2.81
CA ASN A 29 23.23 13.54 -3.70
C ASN A 29 23.73 13.44 -5.16
N LEU A 30 24.94 13.89 -5.47
CA LEU A 30 25.52 13.77 -6.79
C LEU A 30 25.94 12.31 -7.03
N ASP A 31 25.09 11.65 -7.81
CA ASP A 31 25.23 10.35 -8.45
C ASP A 31 24.77 9.12 -7.64
N LEU A 32 23.57 9.22 -7.05
CA LEU A 32 22.84 8.11 -6.42
C LEU A 32 22.83 6.85 -7.31
N PHE A 33 22.80 7.02 -8.65
CA PHE A 33 22.74 5.93 -9.63
C PHE A 33 23.98 5.84 -10.53
N SER A 34 25.15 6.23 -10.03
CA SER A 34 26.42 6.10 -10.75
C SER A 34 26.68 4.65 -11.18
N ASN A 35 27.40 4.46 -12.28
CA ASN A 35 27.86 3.12 -12.68
C ASN A 35 28.66 2.43 -11.55
N GLU A 36 29.39 3.22 -10.76
CA GLU A 36 30.19 2.74 -9.64
C GLU A 36 29.32 2.28 -8.46
N ALA A 37 28.29 3.04 -8.07
CA ALA A 37 27.33 2.65 -7.04
C ALA A 37 26.57 1.38 -7.44
N ILE A 38 26.14 1.30 -8.71
CA ILE A 38 25.47 0.13 -9.27
C ILE A 38 26.43 -1.08 -9.23
N SER A 39 27.67 -0.95 -9.71
CA SER A 39 28.66 -2.03 -9.68
C SER A 39 28.94 -2.52 -8.26
N ARG A 40 29.09 -1.60 -7.29
CA ARG A 40 29.25 -1.96 -5.87
C ARG A 40 28.07 -2.77 -5.34
N SER A 41 26.84 -2.44 -5.74
CA SER A 41 25.66 -3.16 -5.31
C SER A 41 25.59 -4.61 -5.83
N LEU A 42 26.18 -4.89 -7.00
CA LEU A 42 26.18 -6.23 -7.59
C LEU A 42 27.29 -7.14 -7.04
N LYS A 43 28.40 -6.56 -6.56
CA LYS A 43 29.52 -7.33 -5.99
C LYS A 43 29.11 -8.19 -4.79
N SER A 44 28.08 -7.79 -4.04
CA SER A 44 27.57 -8.56 -2.90
C SER A 44 26.75 -9.80 -3.31
N LYS A 45 26.28 -9.87 -4.56
CA LYS A 45 25.48 -10.99 -5.08
C LYS A 45 26.36 -12.10 -5.65
N SER A 46 25.98 -13.36 -5.44
CA SER A 46 26.64 -14.52 -6.06
C SER A 46 26.40 -14.56 -7.58
N THR A 47 27.32 -15.19 -8.31
CA THR A 47 27.22 -15.31 -9.79
C THR A 47 25.97 -16.08 -10.22
N THR A 48 25.58 -17.09 -9.44
CA THR A 48 24.35 -17.86 -9.67
C THR A 48 23.09 -17.01 -9.48
N THR A 49 23.07 -16.13 -8.47
CA THR A 49 21.96 -15.18 -8.25
C THR A 49 21.84 -14.19 -9.40
N ILE A 50 22.95 -13.59 -9.84
CA ILE A 50 22.96 -12.64 -10.96
C ILE A 50 22.48 -13.29 -12.26
N PHE A 51 22.96 -14.50 -12.57
CA PHE A 51 22.53 -15.23 -13.75
C PHE A 51 21.03 -15.54 -13.73
N ARG A 52 20.51 -16.01 -12.59
CA ARG A 52 19.08 -16.30 -12.40
C ARG A 52 18.22 -15.04 -12.58
N GLU A 53 18.60 -13.92 -11.96
CA GLU A 53 17.89 -12.65 -12.11
C GLU A 53 17.88 -12.18 -13.56
N TRP A 54 19.02 -12.25 -14.24
CA TRP A 54 19.13 -11.92 -15.66
C TRP A 54 18.20 -12.79 -16.53
N LEU A 55 18.17 -14.11 -16.28
CA LEU A 55 17.32 -15.05 -17.01
C LEU A 55 15.84 -14.74 -16.80
N VAL A 56 15.40 -14.50 -15.57
CA VAL A 56 14.02 -14.18 -15.27
C VAL A 56 13.62 -12.85 -15.92
N TYR A 57 14.45 -11.80 -15.85
CA TYR A 57 14.17 -10.56 -16.57
C TYR A 57 14.09 -10.77 -18.09
N LYS A 58 14.93 -11.66 -18.65
CA LYS A 58 14.86 -12.01 -20.06
C LYS A 58 13.55 -12.73 -20.40
N LEU A 59 13.09 -13.66 -19.57
CA LEU A 59 11.80 -14.35 -19.76
C LEU A 59 10.63 -13.37 -19.67
N LEU A 60 10.62 -12.50 -18.67
CA LEU A 60 9.56 -11.50 -18.47
C LEU A 60 9.57 -10.37 -19.51
N SER A 61 10.62 -10.27 -20.34
CA SER A 61 10.64 -9.33 -21.47
C SER A 61 9.83 -9.79 -22.69
N PHE A 62 9.36 -11.04 -22.71
CA PHE A 62 8.55 -11.58 -23.81
C PHE A 62 7.05 -11.44 -23.50
N ASP A 63 6.37 -10.60 -24.28
CA ASP A 63 4.92 -10.36 -24.13
C ASP A 63 4.08 -11.64 -24.20
N VAL A 64 4.49 -12.61 -25.02
CA VAL A 64 3.81 -13.92 -25.12
C VAL A 64 3.82 -14.67 -23.79
N ILE A 65 4.93 -14.61 -23.05
CA ILE A 65 5.05 -15.27 -21.75
C ILE A 65 4.20 -14.55 -20.71
N THR A 66 4.26 -13.23 -20.65
CA THR A 66 3.55 -12.44 -19.63
C THR A 66 2.04 -12.45 -19.86
N ASN A 67 1.58 -12.42 -21.11
CA ASN A 67 0.14 -12.40 -21.44
C ASN A 67 -0.52 -13.77 -21.28
N ASN A 68 0.26 -14.85 -21.35
CA ASN A 68 -0.25 -16.22 -21.27
C ASN A 68 0.28 -16.96 -20.04
N ALA A 69 0.81 -16.27 -19.03
CA ALA A 69 1.48 -16.88 -17.88
C ALA A 69 0.63 -17.97 -17.19
N ASP A 70 -0.66 -17.68 -17.02
CA ASP A 70 -1.64 -18.60 -16.44
C ASP A 70 -1.89 -19.84 -17.32
N ALA A 71 -2.05 -19.66 -18.64
CA ALA A 71 -2.20 -20.77 -19.58
C ALA A 71 -0.91 -21.61 -19.71
N ILE A 72 0.25 -20.96 -19.72
CA ILE A 72 1.57 -21.61 -19.73
C ILE A 72 1.73 -22.46 -18.48
N LEU A 73 1.36 -21.93 -17.31
CA LEU A 73 1.47 -22.65 -16.05
C LEU A 73 0.57 -23.89 -16.03
N ARG A 74 -0.69 -23.77 -16.46
CA ARG A 74 -1.58 -24.94 -16.64
C ARG A 74 -1.02 -25.97 -17.62
N GLY A 75 -0.46 -25.51 -18.75
CA GLY A 75 0.19 -26.37 -19.72
C GLY A 75 1.39 -27.11 -19.14
N ALA A 76 2.23 -26.42 -18.37
CA ALA A 76 3.38 -27.01 -17.69
C ALA A 76 2.96 -28.08 -16.67
N HIS A 77 1.92 -27.82 -15.86
CA HIS A 77 1.37 -28.81 -14.95
C HIS A 77 0.88 -30.07 -15.68
N LYS A 78 0.22 -29.90 -16.84
CA LYS A 78 -0.27 -31.02 -17.64
C LYS A 78 0.87 -31.82 -18.30
N LEU A 79 1.93 -31.16 -18.75
CA LEU A 79 3.02 -31.79 -19.52
C LEU A 79 4.15 -32.36 -18.64
N LEU A 80 4.60 -31.58 -17.66
CA LEU A 80 5.75 -31.92 -16.81
C LEU A 80 5.33 -32.52 -15.46
N GLY A 81 4.04 -32.41 -15.12
CA GLY A 81 3.52 -32.73 -13.80
C GLY A 81 3.74 -31.62 -12.78
N GLU A 82 3.00 -31.69 -11.68
CA GLU A 82 2.98 -30.68 -10.64
C GLU A 82 4.33 -30.51 -9.95
N LYS A 83 4.97 -31.63 -9.54
CA LYS A 83 6.24 -31.61 -8.80
C LYS A 83 7.37 -30.92 -9.58
N VAL A 84 7.53 -31.24 -10.86
CA VAL A 84 8.60 -30.67 -11.71
C VAL A 84 8.32 -29.19 -11.99
N THR A 85 7.06 -28.86 -12.29
CA THR A 85 6.64 -27.47 -12.52
C THR A 85 6.90 -26.61 -11.29
N HIS A 86 6.53 -27.10 -10.10
CA HIS A 86 6.80 -26.41 -8.83
C HIS A 86 8.29 -26.27 -8.55
N TRP A 87 9.09 -27.31 -8.78
CA TRP A 87 10.54 -27.23 -8.62
C TRP A 87 11.15 -26.15 -9.53
N LEU A 88 10.74 -26.10 -10.81
CA LEU A 88 11.20 -25.08 -11.76
C LEU A 88 10.81 -23.68 -11.31
N LEU A 89 9.56 -23.47 -10.89
CA LEU A 89 9.10 -22.18 -10.36
C LEU A 89 9.92 -21.76 -9.14
N LYS A 90 10.11 -22.67 -8.18
CA LYS A 90 10.91 -22.44 -6.95
C LYS A 90 12.34 -22.06 -7.25
N LYS A 91 12.98 -22.63 -8.28
CA LYS A 91 14.36 -22.29 -8.65
C LYS A 91 14.49 -21.02 -9.51
N THR A 92 13.39 -20.48 -10.04
CA THR A 92 13.40 -19.35 -10.98
C THR A 92 12.65 -18.13 -10.44
N ILE A 93 11.42 -17.91 -10.91
CA ILE A 93 10.61 -16.71 -10.69
C ILE A 93 10.19 -16.56 -9.22
N TYR A 94 9.86 -17.67 -8.56
CA TYR A 94 9.49 -17.66 -7.14
C TYR A 94 10.63 -17.13 -6.27
N LYS A 95 11.84 -17.69 -6.41
CA LYS A 95 13.02 -17.24 -5.67
C LYS A 95 13.38 -15.77 -5.94
N GLN A 96 12.89 -15.17 -7.03
CA GLN A 96 13.16 -13.77 -7.35
C GLN A 96 12.25 -12.83 -6.60
N PHE A 97 10.97 -13.17 -6.49
CA PHE A 97 9.96 -12.24 -5.98
C PHE A 97 9.40 -12.64 -4.62
N VAL A 98 9.73 -13.82 -4.11
CA VAL A 98 9.21 -14.37 -2.84
C VAL A 98 10.38 -14.73 -1.93
N ALA A 99 10.22 -14.52 -0.62
CA ALA A 99 11.24 -14.89 0.37
C ALA A 99 11.43 -16.40 0.44
N GLY A 100 10.33 -17.13 0.49
CA GLY A 100 10.26 -18.56 0.80
C GLY A 100 8.86 -18.95 1.29
N GLU A 101 8.68 -20.23 1.55
CA GLU A 101 7.44 -20.78 2.12
C GLU A 101 7.55 -20.83 3.64
N GLU A 102 8.75 -21.09 4.14
CA GLU A 102 9.01 -21.35 5.55
C GLU A 102 9.60 -20.12 6.26
N ASN A 103 9.30 -19.98 7.55
CA ASN A 103 9.76 -18.84 8.36
C ASN A 103 11.30 -18.69 8.35
N TYR A 104 12.05 -19.81 8.30
CA TYR A 104 13.52 -19.73 8.27
C TYR A 104 14.05 -19.14 6.96
N GLU A 105 13.40 -19.40 5.82
CA GLU A 105 13.76 -18.84 4.51
C GLU A 105 13.49 -17.33 4.49
N VAL A 106 12.35 -16.93 5.07
CA VAL A 106 12.01 -15.51 5.28
C VAL A 106 13.07 -14.83 6.12
N LEU A 107 13.46 -15.42 7.26
CA LEU A 107 14.49 -14.89 8.15
C LEU A 107 15.86 -14.79 7.47
N GLU A 108 16.26 -15.79 6.68
CA GLU A 108 17.50 -15.74 5.90
C GLU A 108 17.48 -14.56 4.94
N ARG A 109 16.36 -14.36 4.22
CA ARG A 109 16.22 -13.25 3.27
C ARG A 109 16.23 -11.89 3.96
N ILE A 110 15.60 -11.77 5.12
CA ILE A 110 15.65 -10.50 5.88
C ILE A 110 17.08 -10.20 6.31
N LYS A 111 17.84 -11.21 6.81
CA LYS A 111 19.26 -11.03 7.17
C LYS A 111 20.12 -10.63 5.97
N GLU A 112 19.85 -11.17 4.78
CA GLU A 112 20.57 -10.80 3.55
C GLU A 112 20.37 -9.32 3.19
N LEU A 113 19.14 -8.82 3.31
CA LEU A 113 18.80 -7.42 3.02
C LEU A 113 19.32 -6.46 4.10
N ASP A 114 19.25 -6.87 5.36
CA ASP A 114 19.71 -6.08 6.50
C ASP A 114 21.23 -5.84 6.46
N LYS A 115 22.03 -6.81 5.98
CA LYS A 115 23.47 -6.62 5.68
C LYS A 115 23.76 -5.46 4.72
N GLN A 116 22.77 -5.02 3.96
CA GLN A 116 22.86 -3.93 2.99
C GLN A 116 22.10 -2.68 3.45
N ASN A 117 21.70 -2.63 4.73
CA ASN A 117 20.87 -1.58 5.32
C ASN A 117 19.51 -1.41 4.60
N ILE A 118 18.99 -2.50 4.02
CA ILE A 118 17.66 -2.56 3.42
C ILE A 118 16.74 -3.27 4.40
N LYS A 119 15.72 -2.56 4.86
CA LYS A 119 14.72 -3.09 5.78
C LYS A 119 13.69 -3.91 5.01
N VAL A 120 12.95 -4.75 5.73
CA VAL A 120 11.87 -5.56 5.14
C VAL A 120 10.56 -5.21 5.80
N PHE A 121 9.50 -5.18 5.01
CA PHE A 121 8.17 -5.41 5.53
C PHE A 121 7.57 -6.65 4.90
N LEU A 122 7.04 -7.52 5.76
CA LEU A 122 6.39 -8.74 5.34
C LEU A 122 4.95 -8.45 4.95
N SER A 123 4.47 -9.22 3.99
CA SER A 123 3.08 -9.24 3.60
C SER A 123 2.70 -10.68 3.28
N TYR A 124 1.67 -11.17 3.95
CA TYR A 124 1.09 -12.46 3.60
C TYR A 124 0.41 -12.33 2.24
N ALA A 125 0.79 -13.18 1.31
CA ALA A 125 0.42 -13.07 -0.11
C ALA A 125 -1.00 -13.60 -0.41
N ALA A 126 -1.97 -13.33 0.46
CA ALA A 126 -3.36 -13.69 0.21
C ALA A 126 -4.12 -12.59 -0.52
N GLU A 127 -5.03 -13.02 -1.37
CA GLU A 127 -5.99 -12.17 -2.09
C GLU A 127 -7.40 -12.67 -1.84
N GLN A 128 -8.39 -11.86 -2.21
CA GLN A 128 -9.79 -12.28 -2.19
C GLN A 128 -9.95 -13.64 -2.89
N THR A 129 -10.56 -14.58 -2.21
CA THR A 129 -10.95 -15.88 -2.77
C THR A 129 -12.47 -16.01 -2.77
N ASP A 130 -12.98 -17.02 -3.47
CA ASP A 130 -14.41 -17.37 -3.47
C ASP A 130 -14.87 -17.96 -2.12
N LYS A 131 -13.93 -18.30 -1.24
CA LYS A 131 -14.23 -18.81 0.09
C LYS A 131 -14.68 -17.67 1.00
N ASN A 132 -15.96 -17.68 1.34
CA ASN A 132 -16.60 -16.70 2.19
C ASN A 132 -17.14 -17.37 3.46
N SER A 133 -16.25 -17.75 4.37
CA SER A 133 -16.62 -18.33 5.66
C SER A 133 -15.83 -17.69 6.80
N GLU A 134 -16.44 -17.61 7.98
CA GLU A 134 -15.79 -17.04 9.16
C GLU A 134 -14.50 -17.78 9.54
N ALA A 135 -14.45 -19.10 9.33
CA ALA A 135 -13.25 -19.90 9.58
C ALA A 135 -12.07 -19.49 8.67
N GLU A 136 -12.31 -19.21 7.39
CA GLU A 136 -11.26 -18.77 6.45
C GLU A 136 -10.79 -17.35 6.76
N PHE A 137 -11.72 -16.48 7.14
CA PHE A 137 -11.49 -15.12 7.61
C PHE A 137 -10.63 -15.06 8.88
N GLU A 138 -10.90 -15.92 9.85
CA GLU A 138 -10.10 -16.08 11.07
C GLU A 138 -8.73 -16.69 10.79
N LYS A 139 -8.66 -17.71 9.92
CA LYS A 139 -7.41 -18.29 9.48
C LYS A 139 -6.49 -17.25 8.85
N LEU A 140 -7.02 -16.42 7.95
CA LEU A 140 -6.25 -15.35 7.32
C LEU A 140 -5.78 -14.31 8.33
N LYS A 141 -6.66 -13.88 9.23
CA LYS A 141 -6.28 -12.96 10.32
C LYS A 141 -5.11 -13.54 11.12
N ASN A 142 -5.15 -14.82 11.46
CA ASN A 142 -4.05 -15.47 12.20
C ASN A 142 -2.74 -15.47 11.42
N HIS A 143 -2.74 -15.72 10.11
CA HIS A 143 -1.54 -15.57 9.29
C HIS A 143 -0.98 -14.14 9.30
N ILE A 144 -1.86 -13.12 9.29
CA ILE A 144 -1.45 -11.72 9.43
C ILE A 144 -0.82 -11.45 10.80
N LEU A 145 -1.41 -11.97 11.89
CA LEU A 145 -0.84 -11.85 13.23
C LEU A 145 0.53 -12.54 13.31
N ASP A 146 0.70 -13.69 12.67
CA ASP A 146 1.99 -14.38 12.58
C ASP A 146 3.03 -13.57 11.79
N CYS A 147 2.65 -12.86 10.72
CA CYS A 147 3.54 -11.89 10.05
C CYS A 147 4.06 -10.86 11.06
N ILE A 148 3.16 -10.31 11.89
CA ILE A 148 3.49 -9.29 12.86
C ILE A 148 4.46 -9.86 13.90
N ARG A 149 4.23 -11.08 14.39
CA ARG A 149 5.15 -11.78 15.32
C ARG A 149 6.54 -11.94 14.72
N ILE A 150 6.63 -12.41 13.47
CA ILE A 150 7.91 -12.59 12.78
C ILE A 150 8.68 -11.26 12.68
N VAL A 151 7.99 -10.17 12.31
CA VAL A 151 8.61 -8.83 12.22
C VAL A 151 9.08 -8.34 13.59
N VAL A 152 8.31 -8.61 14.64
CA VAL A 152 8.65 -8.25 16.03
C VAL A 152 9.88 -9.00 16.53
N ASP A 153 9.94 -10.30 16.26
CA ASP A 153 11.05 -11.16 16.67
C ASP A 153 12.35 -10.83 15.93
N PHE A 154 12.25 -10.35 14.67
CA PHE A 154 13.42 -10.08 13.85
C PHE A 154 14.08 -8.73 14.12
N SER A 155 13.30 -7.67 14.34
CA SER A 155 13.82 -6.31 14.44
C SER A 155 13.42 -5.66 15.75
N GLU A 156 14.35 -5.01 16.45
CA GLU A 156 14.01 -4.24 17.67
C GLU A 156 13.39 -2.86 17.35
N LYS A 157 13.66 -2.32 16.16
CA LYS A 157 13.17 -1.01 15.69
C LYS A 157 12.68 -1.09 14.26
N ASP A 158 12.02 -0.03 13.78
CA ASP A 158 11.68 0.11 12.35
C ASP A 158 10.85 -1.05 11.77
N ARG A 159 9.93 -1.58 12.57
CA ARG A 159 9.04 -2.67 12.21
C ARG A 159 7.94 -2.20 11.27
N VAL A 160 7.71 -2.92 10.19
CA VAL A 160 6.68 -2.61 9.20
C VAL A 160 6.06 -3.91 8.68
N THR A 161 4.74 -3.92 8.47
CA THR A 161 4.00 -5.01 7.83
C THR A 161 2.98 -4.42 6.84
N ALA A 162 2.52 -5.21 5.89
CA ALA A 162 1.46 -4.80 4.96
C ALA A 162 0.32 -5.81 4.90
N ILE A 163 -0.92 -5.31 4.86
CA ILE A 163 -2.14 -6.12 4.81
C ILE A 163 -3.00 -5.74 3.62
N LYS A 164 -3.74 -6.73 3.11
CA LYS A 164 -4.91 -6.51 2.25
C LYS A 164 -6.17 -6.66 3.07
N ILE A 165 -7.14 -5.81 2.80
CA ILE A 165 -8.42 -5.79 3.52
C ILE A 165 -9.38 -6.78 2.89
N SER A 166 -9.35 -6.91 1.57
CA SER A 166 -10.34 -7.71 0.84
C SER A 166 -10.55 -9.11 1.42
N PRO A 167 -9.53 -9.92 1.71
CA PRO A 167 -9.79 -11.31 2.06
C PRO A 167 -10.21 -11.49 3.53
N LEU A 168 -10.37 -10.40 4.29
CA LEU A 168 -10.89 -10.40 5.65
C LEU A 168 -12.42 -10.22 5.72
N THR A 169 -13.17 -10.10 4.63
CA THR A 169 -14.64 -10.04 4.74
C THR A 169 -15.29 -10.37 3.40
N PRO A 170 -16.56 -10.79 3.33
CA PRO A 170 -17.16 -11.16 2.05
C PRO A 170 -17.16 -10.00 1.04
N LEU A 171 -16.80 -10.31 -0.20
CA LEU A 171 -16.70 -9.29 -1.27
C LEU A 171 -18.01 -8.52 -1.50
N TYR A 172 -19.16 -9.19 -1.36
CA TYR A 172 -20.46 -8.54 -1.56
C TYR A 172 -20.69 -7.42 -0.55
N LEU A 173 -20.31 -7.63 0.72
CA LEU A 173 -20.45 -6.63 1.78
C LEU A 173 -19.56 -5.42 1.51
N GLN A 174 -18.31 -5.66 1.09
CA GLN A 174 -17.38 -4.59 0.73
C GLN A 174 -17.93 -3.74 -0.43
N LYS A 175 -18.46 -4.40 -1.48
CA LYS A 175 -19.08 -3.72 -2.63
C LYS A 175 -20.30 -2.91 -2.21
N LYS A 176 -21.15 -3.46 -1.34
CA LYS A 176 -22.34 -2.76 -0.80
C LYS A 176 -21.95 -1.52 -0.01
N ILE A 177 -21.01 -1.65 0.94
CA ILE A 177 -20.52 -0.50 1.73
C ILE A 177 -19.85 0.54 0.82
N ASN A 178 -19.07 0.10 -0.17
CA ASN A 178 -18.48 1.00 -1.16
C ASN A 178 -19.55 1.76 -1.97
N SER A 179 -20.67 1.11 -2.32
CA SER A 179 -21.83 1.76 -2.95
C SER A 179 -22.47 2.80 -2.03
N ILE A 180 -22.72 2.43 -0.76
CA ILE A 180 -23.28 3.32 0.26
C ILE A 180 -22.40 4.57 0.43
N ILE A 181 -21.07 4.42 0.51
CA ILE A 181 -20.13 5.55 0.62
C ILE A 181 -20.21 6.44 -0.63
N LYS A 182 -20.32 5.86 -1.83
CA LYS A 182 -20.48 6.63 -3.07
C LYS A 182 -21.80 7.40 -3.10
N SER A 183 -22.90 6.79 -2.67
CA SER A 183 -24.20 7.48 -2.54
C SER A 183 -24.11 8.66 -1.57
N LYS A 184 -23.47 8.46 -0.41
CA LYS A 184 -23.20 9.55 0.53
C LYS A 184 -22.39 10.68 -0.09
N GLN A 185 -21.34 10.36 -0.86
CA GLN A 185 -20.55 11.36 -1.55
C GLN A 185 -21.37 12.15 -2.58
N ARG A 186 -22.29 11.52 -3.30
CA ARG A 186 -23.20 12.23 -4.23
C ARG A 186 -24.12 13.21 -3.48
N TRP A 187 -24.70 12.77 -2.36
CA TRP A 187 -25.54 13.62 -1.52
C TRP A 187 -24.77 14.82 -0.96
N PHE A 188 -23.54 14.61 -0.51
CA PHE A 188 -22.68 15.71 -0.07
C PHE A 188 -22.52 16.77 -1.15
N LEU A 189 -22.21 16.36 -2.38
CA LEU A 189 -22.04 17.27 -3.52
C LEU A 189 -23.33 18.02 -3.82
N GLN A 190 -24.47 17.32 -3.85
CA GLN A 190 -25.79 17.93 -4.08
C GLN A 190 -26.15 19.00 -3.03
N LEU A 191 -25.86 18.71 -1.75
CA LEU A 191 -26.14 19.63 -0.65
C LEU A 191 -25.12 20.76 -0.54
N SER A 192 -23.86 20.54 -0.94
CA SER A 192 -22.85 21.61 -0.99
C SER A 192 -23.11 22.62 -2.12
N GLY A 193 -23.85 22.22 -3.16
CA GLY A 193 -24.19 23.08 -4.29
C GLY A 193 -23.03 23.38 -5.24
N GLN A 194 -21.92 22.65 -5.17
CA GLN A 194 -20.71 22.90 -5.96
C GLN A 194 -20.19 21.62 -6.65
N SER A 195 -19.38 21.81 -7.69
CA SER A 195 -18.70 20.73 -8.43
C SER A 195 -17.49 20.16 -7.67
N ASN A 196 -17.03 18.99 -8.10
CA ASN A 196 -16.08 18.06 -7.46
C ASN A 196 -14.66 18.59 -7.11
N GLU A 197 -14.34 19.87 -7.31
CA GLU A 197 -12.93 20.34 -7.38
C GLU A 197 -12.45 21.21 -6.21
N ASP A 198 -13.35 21.77 -5.40
CA ASP A 198 -12.98 22.59 -4.24
C ASP A 198 -13.03 21.81 -2.91
N LEU A 199 -12.25 22.24 -1.92
CA LEU A 199 -12.33 21.75 -0.53
C LEU A 199 -13.68 22.20 0.03
N ASN A 200 -14.70 21.40 -0.27
CA ASN A 200 -16.09 21.73 -0.06
C ASN A 200 -16.51 21.45 1.38
N ALA A 201 -17.25 22.39 1.96
CA ALA A 201 -17.91 22.24 3.24
C ALA A 201 -19.36 22.75 3.15
N ILE A 202 -20.27 22.08 3.83
CA ILE A 202 -21.67 22.50 3.93
C ILE A 202 -21.78 23.40 5.17
N THR A 203 -22.20 24.65 5.00
CA THR A 203 -22.56 25.53 6.12
C THR A 203 -24.02 25.30 6.54
N LEU A 204 -24.41 25.75 7.74
CA LEU A 204 -25.81 25.68 8.16
C LEU A 204 -26.74 26.42 7.19
N GLN A 205 -26.32 27.60 6.71
CA GLN A 205 -27.09 28.39 5.74
C GLN A 205 -27.30 27.63 4.43
N THR A 206 -26.23 27.04 3.88
CA THR A 206 -26.32 26.26 2.64
C THR A 206 -27.18 25.02 2.83
N LEU A 207 -27.03 24.31 3.96
CA LEU A 207 -27.85 23.15 4.27
C LEU A 207 -29.33 23.55 4.37
N GLU A 208 -29.65 24.63 5.08
CA GLU A 208 -31.02 25.12 5.21
C GLU A 208 -31.65 25.39 3.85
N GLN A 209 -30.97 26.16 2.99
CA GLN A 209 -31.46 26.47 1.66
C GLN A 209 -31.78 25.21 0.87
N LYS A 210 -30.90 24.21 0.90
CA LYS A 210 -31.10 22.95 0.16
C LYS A 210 -32.18 22.08 0.80
N ILE A 211 -32.20 21.92 2.11
CA ILE A 211 -33.18 21.08 2.80
C ILE A 211 -34.59 21.65 2.65
N ARG A 212 -34.76 22.97 2.64
CA ARG A 212 -36.06 23.59 2.36
C ARG A 212 -36.60 23.28 0.96
N THR A 213 -35.73 23.01 -0.02
CA THR A 213 -36.18 22.54 -1.35
C THR A 213 -36.62 21.08 -1.36
N ILE A 214 -36.14 20.26 -0.41
CA ILE A 214 -36.41 18.82 -0.31
C ILE A 214 -37.62 18.54 0.60
N GLU A 215 -37.72 19.28 1.70
CA GLU A 215 -38.76 19.17 2.72
C GLU A 215 -39.10 20.57 3.28
N PRO A 216 -39.99 21.32 2.60
CA PRO A 216 -40.33 22.70 2.98
C PRO A 216 -40.93 22.84 4.38
N ALA A 217 -41.55 21.78 4.90
CA ALA A 217 -42.23 21.77 6.20
C ALA A 217 -41.27 21.74 7.40
N LEU A 218 -39.96 21.53 7.20
CA LEU A 218 -39.00 21.51 8.30
C LEU A 218 -38.76 22.92 8.88
N THR A 219 -38.84 23.01 10.21
CA THR A 219 -38.49 24.22 10.96
C THR A 219 -36.99 24.46 10.94
N TYR A 220 -36.56 25.72 11.12
CA TYR A 220 -35.13 26.06 11.24
C TYR A 220 -34.45 25.26 12.35
N ALA A 221 -35.07 25.18 13.53
CA ALA A 221 -34.54 24.44 14.68
C ALA A 221 -34.29 22.95 14.38
N SER A 222 -35.15 22.31 13.57
CA SER A 222 -34.95 20.92 13.15
C SER A 222 -33.75 20.78 12.21
N ILE A 223 -33.59 21.71 11.27
CA ILE A 223 -32.44 21.72 10.34
C ILE A 223 -31.14 22.00 11.09
N GLU A 224 -31.16 22.93 12.03
CA GLU A 224 -30.01 23.24 12.89
C GLU A 224 -29.62 22.03 13.75
N SER A 225 -30.59 21.33 14.34
CA SER A 225 -30.34 20.09 15.07
C SER A 225 -29.72 19.00 14.16
N MET A 226 -30.26 18.82 12.95
CA MET A 226 -29.70 17.92 11.93
C MET A 226 -28.25 18.28 11.57
N PHE A 227 -27.96 19.58 11.39
CA PHE A 227 -26.63 20.08 11.12
C PHE A 227 -25.67 19.75 12.26
N GLN A 228 -26.04 20.07 13.50
CA GLN A 228 -25.18 19.86 14.67
C GLN A 228 -24.88 18.39 14.93
N GLN A 229 -25.85 17.49 14.67
CA GLN A 229 -25.63 16.03 14.74
C GLN A 229 -24.50 15.56 13.81
N VAL A 230 -24.32 16.23 12.66
CA VAL A 230 -23.31 15.85 11.66
C VAL A 230 -22.03 16.69 11.79
N SER A 231 -22.13 17.97 12.15
CA SER A 231 -20.97 18.85 12.26
C SER A 231 -20.20 18.64 13.56
N GLY A 232 -20.81 18.11 14.62
CA GLY A 232 -20.16 17.84 15.90
C GLY A 232 -19.54 19.09 16.51
N ASN A 233 -20.34 20.17 16.62
CA ASN A 233 -19.98 21.51 17.12
C ASN A 233 -19.11 22.37 16.19
N LYS A 234 -18.96 21.99 14.91
CA LYS A 234 -18.23 22.80 13.93
C LYS A 234 -19.17 23.71 13.14
N ASP A 235 -18.62 24.80 12.62
CA ASP A 235 -19.34 25.78 11.80
C ASP A 235 -19.69 25.26 10.40
N ASN A 236 -19.09 24.15 9.99
CA ASN A 236 -19.33 23.51 8.70
C ASN A 236 -19.22 21.97 8.78
N ILE A 237 -19.71 21.30 7.75
CA ILE A 237 -19.58 19.85 7.56
C ILE A 237 -18.70 19.62 6.33
N THR A 238 -17.50 19.08 6.53
CA THR A 238 -16.59 18.70 5.44
C THR A 238 -16.93 17.34 4.85
N ALA A 239 -16.40 17.05 3.65
CA ALA A 239 -16.71 15.85 2.89
C ALA A 239 -16.42 14.54 3.66
N ARG A 240 -15.34 14.49 4.44
CA ARG A 240 -14.97 13.31 5.23
C ARG A 240 -15.77 13.20 6.52
N ARG A 241 -16.04 14.31 7.19
CA ARG A 241 -16.93 14.33 8.36
C ARG A 241 -18.34 13.85 7.99
N TRP A 242 -18.84 14.29 6.83
CA TRP A 242 -20.08 13.78 6.24
C TRP A 242 -20.05 12.25 6.08
N GLN A 243 -18.98 11.71 5.51
CA GLN A 243 -18.83 10.25 5.31
C GLN A 243 -18.72 9.47 6.62
N ASP A 244 -18.03 10.03 7.63
CA ASP A 244 -17.84 9.44 8.96
C ASP A 244 -19.16 9.32 9.73
N ASN A 245 -19.99 10.37 9.72
CA ASN A 245 -21.16 10.48 10.59
C ASN A 245 -22.43 9.84 10.03
N LEU A 246 -22.52 9.57 8.73
CA LEU A 246 -23.72 8.98 8.11
C LEU A 246 -23.81 7.45 8.24
N VAL A 247 -22.91 6.80 8.97
CA VAL A 247 -23.07 5.39 9.37
C VAL A 247 -23.93 5.27 10.64
N LYS A 248 -24.18 6.38 11.35
CA LYS A 248 -25.12 6.45 12.47
C LYS A 248 -26.39 7.18 12.04
N GLY A 249 -27.55 6.69 12.46
CA GLY A 249 -28.89 7.18 12.08
C GLY A 249 -29.19 8.60 12.55
N THR A 250 -28.50 9.60 11.97
CA THR A 250 -28.79 11.01 12.19
C THR A 250 -30.13 11.36 11.55
N ASN A 251 -30.79 12.39 12.07
CA ASN A 251 -32.07 12.86 11.53
C ASN A 251 -31.95 13.28 10.06
N LEU A 252 -30.78 13.80 9.67
CA LEU A 252 -30.48 14.17 8.29
C LEU A 252 -30.40 12.93 7.38
N TYR A 253 -29.77 11.85 7.86
CA TYR A 253 -29.71 10.59 7.13
C TYR A 253 -31.09 10.03 6.84
N GLU A 254 -31.93 9.92 7.87
CA GLU A 254 -33.29 9.39 7.76
C GLU A 254 -34.18 10.23 6.84
N LEU A 255 -33.96 11.54 6.80
CA LEU A 255 -34.61 12.41 5.82
C LEU A 255 -34.17 12.07 4.39
N LEU A 256 -32.86 12.04 4.12
CA LEU A 256 -32.35 11.79 2.77
C LEU A 256 -32.73 10.39 2.28
N LYS A 257 -32.68 9.39 3.15
CA LYS A 257 -33.08 8.01 2.88
C LYS A 257 -34.55 7.91 2.48
N ARG A 258 -35.45 8.65 3.15
CA ARG A 258 -36.87 8.69 2.75
C ARG A 258 -37.09 9.35 1.38
N LYS A 259 -36.16 10.21 0.95
CA LYS A 259 -36.26 10.97 -0.29
C LYS A 259 -35.53 10.31 -1.46
N SER A 260 -34.73 9.26 -1.21
CA SER A 260 -34.03 8.53 -2.26
C SER A 260 -33.78 7.08 -1.90
N ASN A 261 -34.02 6.21 -2.89
CA ASN A 261 -33.74 4.78 -2.79
C ASN A 261 -32.25 4.44 -2.92
N ASP A 262 -31.36 5.43 -3.14
CA ASP A 262 -29.93 5.21 -3.34
C ASP A 262 -29.10 5.11 -2.05
N LEU A 263 -29.72 5.37 -0.89
CA LEU A 263 -29.14 5.21 0.44
C LEU A 263 -29.54 3.86 1.03
N GLU A 264 -28.90 2.79 0.54
CA GLU A 264 -29.07 1.43 1.06
C GLU A 264 -28.56 1.31 2.51
N GLU A 265 -29.17 0.38 3.25
CA GLU A 265 -28.72 -0.03 4.58
C GLU A 265 -28.21 -1.46 4.61
N LEU A 266 -27.38 -1.72 5.61
CA LEU A 266 -26.97 -3.08 5.94
C LEU A 266 -28.10 -3.79 6.69
N THR A 267 -28.39 -5.02 6.31
CA THR A 267 -29.30 -5.90 7.05
C THR A 267 -28.73 -6.25 8.42
N HIS A 268 -29.54 -6.86 9.30
CA HIS A 268 -29.06 -7.33 10.59
C HIS A 268 -27.87 -8.30 10.45
N GLU A 269 -27.98 -9.26 9.53
CA GLU A 269 -26.91 -10.23 9.22
C GLU A 269 -25.64 -9.55 8.69
N GLU A 270 -25.79 -8.58 7.78
CA GLU A 270 -24.65 -7.83 7.25
C GLU A 270 -23.95 -6.99 8.34
N ASN A 271 -24.70 -6.45 9.30
CA ASN A 271 -24.13 -5.74 10.45
C ASN A 271 -23.35 -6.68 11.38
N ILE A 272 -23.79 -7.94 11.55
CA ILE A 272 -23.03 -8.95 12.30
C ILE A 272 -21.70 -9.23 11.59
N ILE A 273 -21.71 -9.45 10.28
CA ILE A 273 -20.49 -9.70 9.48
C ILE A 273 -19.55 -8.50 9.52
N LEU A 274 -20.09 -7.28 9.44
CA LEU A 274 -19.30 -6.06 9.60
C LEU A 274 -18.66 -5.97 10.99
N SER A 275 -19.41 -6.33 12.04
CA SER A 275 -18.90 -6.31 13.42
C SER A 275 -17.74 -7.28 13.62
N GLU A 276 -17.84 -8.50 13.08
CA GLU A 276 -16.74 -9.47 13.11
C GLU A 276 -15.53 -9.00 12.31
N PHE A 277 -15.75 -8.39 11.14
CA PHE A 277 -14.66 -7.75 10.39
C PHE A 277 -13.96 -6.65 11.21
N ILE A 278 -14.73 -5.76 11.86
CA ILE A 278 -14.17 -4.68 12.69
C ILE A 278 -13.38 -5.26 13.86
N ARG A 279 -13.88 -6.31 14.53
CA ARG A 279 -13.13 -7.01 15.59
C ARG A 279 -11.78 -7.49 15.10
N ARG A 280 -11.73 -8.17 13.95
CA ARG A 280 -10.48 -8.72 13.38
C ARG A 280 -9.50 -7.61 12.99
N ILE A 281 -10.00 -6.52 12.42
CA ILE A 281 -9.19 -5.33 12.09
C ILE A 281 -8.63 -4.67 13.35
N ASP A 282 -9.42 -4.56 14.41
CA ASP A 282 -8.98 -4.02 15.69
C ASP A 282 -7.90 -4.89 16.34
N GLU A 283 -8.03 -6.22 16.30
CA GLU A 283 -7.00 -7.14 16.79
C GLU A 283 -5.65 -6.92 16.09
N ILE A 284 -5.67 -6.82 14.75
CA ILE A 284 -4.46 -6.56 13.93
C ILE A 284 -3.87 -5.19 14.27
N GLY A 285 -4.70 -4.15 14.32
CA GLY A 285 -4.28 -2.77 14.61
C GLY A 285 -3.69 -2.62 16.01
N ASN A 286 -4.35 -3.16 17.02
CA ASN A 286 -3.90 -3.14 18.42
C ASN A 286 -2.57 -3.90 18.58
N MET A 287 -2.42 -5.06 17.93
CA MET A 287 -1.15 -5.81 17.97
C MET A 287 -0.01 -4.99 17.35
N CYS A 288 -0.27 -4.28 16.24
CA CYS A 288 0.70 -3.39 15.63
C CYS A 288 1.09 -2.23 16.55
N GLU A 289 0.12 -1.55 17.16
CA GLU A 289 0.37 -0.44 18.08
C GLU A 289 1.20 -0.88 19.30
N ALA A 290 0.79 -1.98 19.94
CA ALA A 290 1.44 -2.54 21.13
C ALA A 290 2.91 -2.91 20.88
N ASN A 291 3.22 -3.36 19.66
CA ASN A 291 4.56 -3.78 19.28
C ASN A 291 5.34 -2.76 18.44
N ASN A 292 4.80 -1.54 18.28
CA ASN A 292 5.37 -0.46 17.48
C ASN A 292 5.69 -0.88 16.02
N VAL A 293 4.78 -1.64 15.42
CA VAL A 293 4.83 -2.09 14.03
C VAL A 293 4.00 -1.13 13.19
N LYS A 294 4.57 -0.58 12.13
CA LYS A 294 3.80 0.24 11.17
C LYS A 294 2.99 -0.70 10.27
N LEU A 295 1.68 -0.46 10.19
CA LEU A 295 0.74 -1.21 9.39
C LEU A 295 0.46 -0.47 8.08
N LEU A 296 0.88 -1.03 6.96
CA LEU A 296 0.56 -0.53 5.62
C LEU A 296 -0.72 -1.21 5.12
N VAL A 297 -1.80 -0.45 4.94
CA VAL A 297 -3.03 -0.96 4.33
C VAL A 297 -2.91 -0.79 2.82
N ASP A 298 -2.87 -1.91 2.10
CA ASP A 298 -2.73 -1.91 0.65
C ASP A 298 -4.01 -1.44 -0.05
N ALA A 299 -3.81 -0.74 -1.16
CA ALA A 299 -4.90 -0.38 -2.06
C ALA A 299 -5.19 -1.53 -3.03
N GLU A 300 -6.44 -1.64 -3.44
CA GLU A 300 -6.97 -2.70 -4.29
C GLU A 300 -7.84 -2.07 -5.41
N GLN A 301 -8.79 -2.82 -5.98
CA GLN A 301 -9.63 -2.33 -7.07
C GLN A 301 -10.63 -1.25 -6.62
N THR A 302 -11.01 -0.35 -7.54
CA THR A 302 -11.87 0.80 -7.25
C THR A 302 -13.29 0.45 -6.80
N TYR A 303 -13.76 -0.78 -7.05
CA TYR A 303 -15.06 -1.26 -6.60
C TYR A 303 -15.12 -1.59 -5.10
N ILE A 304 -13.97 -1.71 -4.41
CA ILE A 304 -13.87 -1.85 -2.95
C ILE A 304 -13.00 -0.78 -2.29
N GLN A 305 -12.28 0.05 -3.06
CA GLN A 305 -11.28 0.97 -2.50
C GLN A 305 -11.84 1.94 -1.45
N LYS A 306 -13.11 2.38 -1.52
CA LYS A 306 -13.69 3.26 -0.50
C LYS A 306 -13.90 2.52 0.82
N PHE A 307 -14.26 1.24 0.78
CA PHE A 307 -14.34 0.40 1.99
C PHE A 307 -12.97 0.28 2.67
N ILE A 308 -11.94 -0.05 1.90
CA ILE A 308 -10.54 -0.13 2.38
C ILE A 308 -10.09 1.20 2.99
N HIS A 309 -10.38 2.30 2.30
CA HIS A 309 -10.03 3.64 2.75
C HIS A 309 -10.75 4.01 4.06
N GLN A 310 -12.04 3.68 4.19
CA GLN A 310 -12.80 3.87 5.42
C GLN A 310 -12.18 3.07 6.58
N THR A 311 -11.82 1.81 6.34
CA THR A 311 -11.14 0.98 7.36
C THR A 311 -9.79 1.57 7.78
N ALA A 312 -8.98 2.02 6.83
CA ALA A 312 -7.64 2.54 7.12
C ALA A 312 -7.70 3.91 7.81
N VAL A 313 -8.45 4.86 7.26
CA VAL A 313 -8.43 6.28 7.69
C VAL A 313 -9.40 6.54 8.82
N HIS A 314 -10.68 6.25 8.61
CA HIS A 314 -11.74 6.61 9.55
C HIS A 314 -11.79 5.72 10.79
N HIS A 315 -11.43 4.43 10.63
CA HIS A 315 -11.41 3.49 11.75
C HIS A 315 -10.03 3.39 12.40
N LEU A 316 -9.01 2.90 11.66
CA LEU A 316 -7.71 2.59 12.24
C LEU A 316 -6.84 3.83 12.54
N MET A 317 -6.63 4.75 11.60
CA MET A 317 -5.76 5.92 11.83
C MET A 317 -6.32 6.84 12.91
N LYS A 318 -7.62 7.15 12.85
CA LYS A 318 -8.28 7.99 13.86
C LYS A 318 -8.08 7.44 15.27
N LYS A 319 -8.11 6.12 15.43
CA LYS A 319 -7.92 5.41 16.71
C LYS A 319 -6.45 5.30 17.13
N LEU A 320 -5.54 4.97 16.21
CA LEU A 320 -4.18 4.51 16.54
C LEU A 320 -3.06 5.50 16.19
N ASN A 321 -3.32 6.51 15.34
CA ASN A 321 -2.30 7.48 14.91
C ASN A 321 -2.31 8.77 15.76
N THR A 322 -2.35 8.64 17.07
CA THR A 322 -2.39 9.79 17.99
C THR A 322 -0.98 10.37 18.20
N ASN A 323 -0.15 9.69 19.00
CA ASN A 323 1.21 10.13 19.33
C ASN A 323 2.26 9.68 18.30
N LYS A 324 1.99 8.58 17.60
CA LYS A 324 2.88 7.94 16.63
C LYS A 324 2.05 7.48 15.43
N CYS A 325 2.65 7.52 14.24
CA CYS A 325 1.99 7.00 13.05
C CYS A 325 2.19 5.49 12.94
N ILE A 326 1.14 4.73 13.29
CA ILE A 326 1.09 3.27 13.18
C ILE A 326 0.57 2.87 11.81
N VAL A 327 -0.53 3.47 11.37
CA VAL A 327 -1.29 3.03 10.19
C VAL A 327 -0.99 3.94 9.01
N TYR A 328 -0.77 3.34 7.84
CA TYR A 328 -0.56 4.03 6.57
C TYR A 328 -1.58 3.54 5.55
N ASN A 329 -2.27 4.46 4.87
CA ASN A 329 -3.19 4.15 3.79
C ASN A 329 -2.47 4.30 2.44
N THR A 330 -2.75 3.41 1.50
CA THR A 330 -2.10 3.40 0.18
C THR A 330 -2.89 4.23 -0.83
N TYR A 331 -2.21 5.19 -1.47
CA TYR A 331 -2.78 6.04 -2.52
C TYR A 331 -2.26 5.66 -3.90
N GLN A 332 -3.18 5.40 -4.83
CA GLN A 332 -2.88 4.99 -6.20
C GLN A 332 -2.90 6.19 -7.15
N CYS A 333 -1.73 6.68 -7.57
CA CYS A 333 -1.62 7.84 -8.46
C CYS A 333 -1.98 7.56 -9.93
N LEU A 334 -2.34 6.32 -10.28
CA LEU A 334 -2.92 5.99 -11.58
C LEU A 334 -4.38 6.44 -11.68
N LEU A 335 -5.06 6.71 -10.56
CA LEU A 335 -6.45 7.17 -10.56
C LEU A 335 -6.52 8.69 -10.76
N ARG A 336 -7.61 9.16 -11.38
CA ARG A 336 -7.81 10.60 -11.67
C ARG A 336 -8.10 11.44 -10.42
N ASN A 337 -8.75 10.86 -9.41
CA ASN A 337 -9.22 11.60 -8.23
C ASN A 337 -8.24 11.60 -7.05
N THR A 338 -7.06 10.98 -7.18
CA THR A 338 -6.14 10.72 -6.06
C THR A 338 -5.70 11.99 -5.33
N GLU A 339 -5.46 13.07 -6.07
CA GLU A 339 -5.09 14.36 -5.48
C GLU A 339 -6.20 14.95 -4.61
N ASN A 340 -7.45 14.89 -5.08
CA ASN A 340 -8.59 15.45 -4.35
C ASN A 340 -8.90 14.61 -3.11
N GLU A 341 -8.91 13.28 -3.22
CA GLU A 341 -9.06 12.40 -2.05
C GLU A 341 -8.00 12.73 -0.99
N LEU A 342 -6.73 12.91 -1.39
CA LEU A 342 -5.66 13.27 -0.47
C LEU A 342 -5.92 14.60 0.24
N LYS A 343 -6.37 15.63 -0.48
CA LYS A 343 -6.66 16.94 0.12
C LYS A 343 -7.77 16.83 1.16
N PHE A 344 -8.87 16.13 0.84
CA PHE A 344 -9.98 15.89 1.78
C PHE A 344 -9.53 15.12 3.02
N ASP A 345 -8.66 14.13 2.86
CA ASP A 345 -8.17 13.33 3.98
C ASP A 345 -7.16 14.06 4.87
N LEU A 346 -6.33 14.93 4.30
CA LEU A 346 -5.43 15.79 5.07
C LEU A 346 -6.20 16.85 5.88
N GLU A 347 -7.28 17.38 5.33
CA GLU A 347 -8.20 18.25 6.07
C GLU A 347 -8.84 17.49 7.23
N TYR A 348 -9.40 16.31 6.96
CA TYR A 348 -9.97 15.44 7.98
C TYR A 348 -8.99 15.07 9.10
N ALA A 349 -7.73 14.78 8.76
CA ALA A 349 -6.70 14.48 9.74
C ALA A 349 -6.41 15.64 10.70
N LYS A 350 -6.39 16.87 10.16
CA LYS A 350 -6.25 18.11 10.96
C LYS A 350 -7.47 18.31 11.84
N GLU A 351 -8.65 18.11 11.27
CA GLU A 351 -9.94 18.26 11.93
C GLU A 351 -10.18 17.31 13.11
N GLU A 352 -9.69 16.07 13.01
CA GLU A 352 -9.83 15.02 14.02
C GLU A 352 -8.55 14.83 14.85
N ASN A 353 -7.51 15.64 14.59
CA ASN A 353 -6.24 15.65 15.31
C ASN A 353 -5.51 14.29 15.37
N PHE A 354 -5.30 13.66 14.21
CA PHE A 354 -4.47 12.45 14.11
C PHE A 354 -3.36 12.61 13.05
N ILE A 355 -2.26 11.88 13.23
CA ILE A 355 -1.11 11.91 12.31
C ILE A 355 -1.46 11.12 11.05
N TYR A 356 -1.47 11.79 9.89
CA TYR A 356 -1.80 11.11 8.63
C TYR A 356 -0.65 10.22 8.15
N GLY A 357 -0.90 8.93 7.93
CA GLY A 357 0.06 8.00 7.35
C GLY A 357 -0.26 7.69 5.90
N LEU A 358 0.65 7.99 4.97
CA LEU A 358 0.42 7.75 3.54
C LEU A 358 1.51 6.91 2.91
N LYS A 359 1.12 5.89 2.15
CA LYS A 359 1.98 5.17 1.20
C LYS A 359 1.58 5.54 -0.22
N MET A 360 2.43 6.26 -0.95
CA MET A 360 2.12 6.63 -2.34
C MET A 360 2.68 5.60 -3.31
N VAL A 361 1.83 5.11 -4.21
CA VAL A 361 2.18 4.21 -5.31
C VAL A 361 1.65 4.78 -6.64
N ARG A 362 2.13 4.27 -7.78
CA ARG A 362 1.40 4.47 -9.04
C ARG A 362 0.10 3.66 -9.03
N GLY A 363 0.18 2.38 -8.69
CA GLY A 363 -0.95 1.46 -8.57
C GLY A 363 -0.74 0.22 -9.44
N ALA A 364 -1.48 -0.85 -9.13
CA ALA A 364 -1.24 -2.20 -9.66
C ALA A 364 -2.34 -2.71 -10.62
N TYR A 365 -3.48 -2.02 -10.68
CA TYR A 365 -4.71 -2.56 -11.29
C TYR A 365 -5.11 -1.91 -12.62
N LEU A 366 -4.20 -1.18 -13.29
CA LEU A 366 -4.51 -0.36 -14.48
C LEU A 366 -5.28 -1.11 -15.59
N LEU A 367 -4.83 -2.32 -15.95
CA LEU A 367 -5.45 -3.10 -17.03
C LEU A 367 -6.83 -3.62 -16.63
N GLU A 368 -6.96 -4.05 -15.37
CA GLU A 368 -8.22 -4.55 -14.82
C GLU A 368 -9.27 -3.43 -14.72
N GLU A 369 -8.89 -2.25 -14.22
CA GLU A 369 -9.76 -1.08 -14.14
C GLU A 369 -10.30 -0.65 -15.50
N ARG A 370 -9.44 -0.64 -16.54
CA ARG A 370 -9.85 -0.30 -17.91
C ARG A 370 -10.78 -1.34 -18.51
N ARG A 371 -10.50 -2.63 -18.28
CA ARG A 371 -11.36 -3.72 -18.72
C ARG A 371 -12.73 -3.62 -18.07
N LEU A 372 -12.78 -3.41 -16.76
CA LEU A 372 -14.01 -3.30 -15.98
C LEU A 372 -14.84 -2.08 -16.40
N ALA A 373 -14.20 -0.92 -16.60
CA ALA A 373 -14.87 0.30 -17.10
C ALA A 373 -15.53 0.07 -18.47
N LYS A 374 -14.84 -0.63 -19.38
CA LYS A 374 -15.37 -0.98 -20.70
C LYS A 374 -16.54 -1.97 -20.61
N GLU A 375 -16.39 -3.04 -19.82
CA GLU A 375 -17.41 -4.09 -19.68
C GLU A 375 -18.69 -3.59 -19.01
N MET A 376 -18.54 -2.71 -18.00
CA MET A 376 -19.66 -2.18 -17.22
C MET A 376 -20.19 -0.83 -17.74
N GLY A 377 -19.55 -0.24 -18.75
CA GLY A 377 -20.01 1.00 -19.38
C GLY A 377 -19.87 2.27 -18.54
N TYR A 378 -18.97 2.31 -17.55
CA TYR A 378 -18.71 3.52 -16.75
C TYR A 378 -17.39 4.22 -17.15
N PRO A 379 -17.22 5.51 -16.85
CA PRO A 379 -16.00 6.24 -17.21
C PRO A 379 -14.73 5.62 -16.60
N ASP A 380 -13.69 5.44 -17.43
CA ASP A 380 -12.39 4.95 -16.97
C ASP A 380 -11.83 5.82 -15.82
N PRO A 381 -11.67 5.26 -14.60
CA PRO A 381 -11.24 6.01 -13.43
C PRO A 381 -9.74 6.33 -13.46
N THR A 382 -9.01 5.77 -14.43
CA THR A 382 -7.56 5.85 -14.54
C THR A 382 -7.11 7.03 -15.40
N ASN A 383 -5.91 7.52 -15.13
CA ASN A 383 -5.24 8.51 -15.95
C ASN A 383 -5.06 7.97 -17.39
N PRO A 384 -5.17 8.84 -18.42
CA PRO A 384 -5.22 8.40 -19.81
C PRO A 384 -3.92 7.72 -20.26
N ASN A 385 -2.77 8.18 -19.77
CA ASN A 385 -1.46 7.66 -20.12
C ASN A 385 -0.47 7.75 -18.95
N ILE A 386 0.72 7.15 -19.13
CA ILE A 386 1.77 7.09 -18.10
C ILE A 386 2.32 8.47 -17.75
N GLN A 387 2.32 9.43 -18.67
CA GLN A 387 2.74 10.80 -18.43
C GLN A 387 1.77 11.50 -17.47
N SER A 388 0.46 11.34 -17.66
CA SER A 388 -0.57 11.84 -16.74
C SER A 388 -0.48 11.17 -15.36
N THR A 389 -0.25 9.85 -15.28
CA THR A 389 0.01 9.16 -14.02
C THR A 389 1.28 9.69 -13.32
N THR A 390 2.34 9.98 -14.10
CA THR A 390 3.58 10.54 -13.56
C THR A 390 3.38 11.96 -13.04
N ALA A 391 2.62 12.79 -13.77
CA ALA A 391 2.24 14.13 -13.32
C ALA A 391 1.42 14.08 -12.03
N MET A 392 0.43 13.17 -11.94
CA MET A 392 -0.34 12.93 -10.72
C MET A 392 0.57 12.51 -9.55
N TYR A 393 1.45 11.53 -9.77
CA TYR A 393 2.40 11.06 -8.75
C TYR A 393 3.30 12.20 -8.24
N ASN A 394 3.79 13.06 -9.14
CA ASN A 394 4.61 14.21 -8.77
C ASN A 394 3.82 15.27 -7.99
N ARG A 395 2.58 15.60 -8.39
CA ARG A 395 1.74 16.55 -7.64
C ARG A 395 1.42 16.03 -6.24
N VAL A 396 1.05 14.76 -6.12
CA VAL A 396 0.81 14.10 -4.83
C VAL A 396 2.08 14.13 -3.98
N MET A 397 3.25 13.81 -4.55
CA MET A 397 4.53 13.90 -3.83
C MET A 397 4.79 15.31 -3.29
N ASP A 398 4.57 16.33 -4.12
CA ASP A 398 4.80 17.73 -3.74
C ASP A 398 3.89 18.16 -2.57
N ILE A 399 2.62 17.72 -2.57
CA ILE A 399 1.70 17.94 -1.45
C ILE A 399 2.21 17.23 -0.20
N CYS A 400 2.52 15.93 -0.31
CA CYS A 400 2.92 15.14 0.83
C CYS A 400 4.23 15.64 1.46
N MET A 401 5.23 16.03 0.66
CA MET A 401 6.51 16.52 1.17
C MET A 401 6.35 17.82 1.97
N ARG A 402 5.44 18.72 1.57
CA ARG A 402 5.11 19.92 2.35
C ARG A 402 4.46 19.59 3.68
N GLU A 403 3.55 18.63 3.71
CA GLU A 403 2.90 18.21 4.96
C GLU A 403 3.86 17.41 5.86
N VAL A 404 4.82 16.65 5.30
CA VAL A 404 5.93 16.03 6.06
C VAL A 404 6.80 17.11 6.70
N GLN A 405 7.20 18.14 5.95
CA GLN A 405 8.00 19.25 6.47
C GLN A 405 7.28 19.97 7.62
N ARG A 406 5.95 20.12 7.52
CA ARG A 406 5.08 20.67 8.58
C ARG A 406 4.82 19.71 9.72
N ASN A 407 5.37 18.50 9.69
CA ASN A 407 5.17 17.43 10.67
C ASN A 407 3.71 16.91 10.78
N ASN A 408 2.84 17.23 9.80
CA ASN A 408 1.42 16.82 9.81
C ASN A 408 1.19 15.41 9.29
N MET A 409 2.18 14.80 8.63
CA MET A 409 2.04 13.46 8.08
C MET A 409 3.33 12.63 8.15
N ARG A 410 3.20 11.34 7.93
CA ARG A 410 4.29 10.42 7.62
C ARG A 410 4.08 9.82 6.24
N LEU A 411 5.17 9.72 5.48
CA LEU A 411 5.13 9.37 4.06
C LEU A 411 6.01 8.17 3.78
N MET A 412 5.47 7.21 3.04
CA MET A 412 6.22 6.20 2.31
C MET A 412 6.12 6.48 0.80
N VAL A 413 7.26 6.75 0.16
CA VAL A 413 7.40 6.87 -1.30
C VAL A 413 7.72 5.50 -1.88
N ALA A 414 6.72 4.84 -2.47
CA ALA A 414 6.88 3.52 -3.05
C ALA A 414 7.01 3.56 -4.59
N THR A 415 8.22 3.34 -5.10
CA THR A 415 8.52 3.38 -6.55
C THR A 415 9.87 2.76 -6.90
N HIS A 416 9.95 2.14 -8.08
CA HIS A 416 11.20 1.68 -8.70
C HIS A 416 11.73 2.65 -9.76
N ASN A 417 11.00 3.73 -10.04
CA ASN A 417 11.37 4.68 -11.08
C ASN A 417 12.47 5.62 -10.57
N ARG A 418 13.64 5.57 -11.22
CA ARG A 418 14.81 6.39 -10.88
C ARG A 418 14.51 7.88 -10.83
N ASP A 419 13.74 8.40 -11.78
CA ASP A 419 13.43 9.83 -11.86
C ASP A 419 12.56 10.27 -10.68
N SER A 420 11.56 9.46 -10.31
CA SER A 420 10.73 9.68 -9.12
C SER A 420 11.53 9.60 -7.83
N VAL A 421 12.46 8.65 -7.71
CA VAL A 421 13.37 8.56 -6.56
C VAL A 421 14.27 9.79 -6.49
N THR A 422 14.89 10.17 -7.62
CA THR A 422 15.76 11.36 -7.71
C THR A 422 15.01 12.61 -7.27
N ARG A 423 13.79 12.83 -7.80
CA ARG A 423 12.92 13.94 -7.41
C ARG A 423 12.65 13.93 -5.90
N ALA A 424 12.27 12.79 -5.33
CA ALA A 424 12.01 12.68 -3.90
C ALA A 424 13.26 13.06 -3.08
N THR A 425 14.43 12.51 -3.42
CA THR A 425 15.68 12.82 -2.71
C THR A 425 16.09 14.30 -2.80
N GLN A 426 15.89 14.94 -3.96
CA GLN A 426 16.13 16.37 -4.15
C GLN A 426 15.15 17.23 -3.34
N GLN A 427 13.89 16.79 -3.21
CA GLN A 427 12.92 17.50 -2.38
C GLN A 427 13.24 17.41 -0.89
N LEU A 428 13.71 16.25 -0.42
CA LEU A 428 14.16 16.11 0.96
C LEU A 428 15.30 17.09 1.27
N GLU A 429 16.30 17.19 0.40
CA GLU A 429 17.39 18.16 0.54
C GLU A 429 16.87 19.60 0.51
N LYS A 430 16.05 19.95 -0.50
CA LYS A 430 15.49 21.31 -0.66
C LYS A 430 14.67 21.74 0.55
N LEU A 431 13.91 20.84 1.15
CA LEU A 431 13.02 21.11 2.28
C LEU A 431 13.70 20.92 3.64
N GLY A 432 14.97 20.51 3.67
CA GLY A 432 15.69 20.22 4.91
C GLY A 432 15.13 19.03 5.69
N ILE A 433 14.44 18.09 5.02
CA ILE A 433 13.88 16.89 5.65
C ILE A 433 15.02 15.86 5.82
N PRO A 434 15.23 15.33 7.03
CA PRO A 434 16.34 14.41 7.29
C PRO A 434 16.17 13.08 6.53
N LYS A 435 17.30 12.52 6.06
CA LYS A 435 17.34 11.21 5.40
C LYS A 435 16.88 10.09 6.34
N GLU A 436 17.26 10.21 7.61
CA GLU A 436 16.90 9.29 8.69
C GLU A 436 15.54 9.71 9.26
N GLY A 437 14.50 8.91 9.03
CA GLY A 437 13.19 9.08 9.65
C GLY A 437 12.29 10.18 9.07
N GLY A 438 12.76 10.98 8.10
CA GLY A 438 11.93 12.00 7.44
C GLY A 438 10.84 11.40 6.56
N ILE A 439 11.22 10.51 5.64
CA ILE A 439 10.29 9.67 4.87
C ILE A 439 10.80 8.23 4.80
N LEU A 440 9.92 7.31 4.40
CA LEU A 440 10.28 5.93 4.08
C LEU A 440 10.28 5.76 2.57
N PHE A 441 11.23 5.01 2.03
CA PHE A 441 11.14 4.50 0.66
C PHE A 441 10.63 3.06 0.70
N GLY A 442 9.84 2.67 -0.31
CA GLY A 442 9.28 1.32 -0.43
C GLY A 442 9.49 0.74 -1.82
N GLN A 443 9.93 -0.51 -1.91
CA GLN A 443 10.16 -1.19 -3.18
C GLN A 443 9.74 -2.66 -3.09
N VAL A 444 9.43 -3.28 -4.22
CA VAL A 444 9.20 -4.72 -4.31
C VAL A 444 10.53 -5.48 -4.31
N PHE A 445 10.58 -6.59 -3.58
CA PHE A 445 11.71 -7.50 -3.63
C PHE A 445 11.89 -8.12 -5.03
N GLY A 446 13.12 -8.15 -5.54
CA GLY A 446 13.44 -8.73 -6.85
C GLY A 446 13.21 -7.82 -8.05
N ILE A 447 12.86 -6.54 -7.83
CA ILE A 447 12.65 -5.53 -8.89
C ILE A 447 13.60 -4.36 -8.71
N CYS A 448 14.40 -4.08 -9.75
CA CYS A 448 15.33 -2.95 -9.83
C CYS A 448 16.15 -2.77 -8.54
N ASP A 449 16.85 -3.81 -8.09
CA ASP A 449 17.47 -3.82 -6.75
C ASP A 449 18.57 -2.75 -6.63
N TYR A 450 19.23 -2.41 -7.73
CA TYR A 450 20.21 -1.32 -7.77
C TYR A 450 19.65 -0.01 -7.19
N VAL A 451 18.34 0.26 -7.36
CA VAL A 451 17.71 1.46 -6.80
C VAL A 451 17.65 1.39 -5.28
N SER A 452 17.30 0.22 -4.73
CA SER A 452 17.25 0.00 -3.27
C SER A 452 18.62 0.17 -2.64
N TYR A 453 19.64 -0.45 -3.25
CA TYR A 453 21.02 -0.37 -2.76
C TYR A 453 21.55 1.07 -2.80
N SER A 454 21.24 1.79 -3.88
CA SER A 454 21.62 3.19 -4.04
C SER A 454 21.04 4.07 -2.92
N LEU A 455 19.75 3.89 -2.60
CA LEU A 455 19.09 4.59 -1.49
C LEU A 455 19.71 4.24 -0.13
N ALA A 456 19.93 2.95 0.13
CA ALA A 456 20.50 2.47 1.39
C ALA A 456 21.93 3.03 1.61
N GLN A 457 22.78 2.98 0.57
CA GLN A 457 24.15 3.53 0.61
C GLN A 457 24.18 5.06 0.80
N ALA A 458 23.13 5.76 0.35
CA ALA A 458 22.99 7.20 0.52
C ALA A 458 22.41 7.61 1.88
N GLY A 459 22.09 6.64 2.75
CA GLY A 459 21.58 6.84 4.11
C GLY A 459 20.06 6.99 4.21
N TYR A 460 19.31 6.68 3.15
CA TYR A 460 17.85 6.72 3.17
C TYR A 460 17.25 5.46 3.78
N VAL A 461 16.14 5.60 4.49
CA VAL A 461 15.38 4.47 5.03
C VAL A 461 14.58 3.82 3.90
N ILE A 462 15.06 2.68 3.40
CA ILE A 462 14.41 1.89 2.33
C ILE A 462 13.92 0.57 2.87
N TYR A 463 12.67 0.24 2.54
CA TYR A 463 12.09 -1.07 2.77
C TYR A 463 11.85 -1.81 1.46
N LYS A 464 12.03 -3.13 1.50
CA LYS A 464 11.49 -4.04 0.50
C LYS A 464 10.25 -4.77 1.03
N THR A 465 9.16 -4.76 0.25
CA THR A 465 8.07 -5.71 0.45
C THR A 465 8.53 -7.07 0.01
N VAL A 466 8.40 -8.04 0.91
CA VAL A 466 8.80 -9.41 0.68
C VAL A 466 7.56 -10.28 0.92
N PRO A 467 6.90 -10.71 -0.16
CA PRO A 467 5.86 -11.73 -0.07
C PRO A 467 6.47 -13.03 0.46
N TYR A 468 5.67 -13.74 1.25
CA TYR A 468 5.97 -15.11 1.64
C TYR A 468 4.68 -15.93 1.64
N GLY A 469 4.84 -17.23 1.48
CA GLY A 469 3.73 -18.18 1.44
C GLY A 469 3.93 -19.29 0.40
N PRO A 470 3.04 -20.30 0.43
CA PRO A 470 3.09 -21.44 -0.50
C PRO A 470 3.10 -20.98 -1.95
N VAL A 471 3.81 -21.71 -2.82
CA VAL A 471 3.87 -21.42 -4.27
C VAL A 471 2.48 -21.18 -4.87
N MET A 472 1.49 -21.99 -4.51
CA MET A 472 0.14 -21.90 -5.08
C MET A 472 -0.60 -20.62 -4.69
N GLU A 473 -0.37 -20.13 -3.48
CA GLU A 473 -1.02 -18.91 -2.96
C GLU A 473 -0.39 -17.66 -3.58
N VAL A 474 0.90 -17.69 -3.94
CA VAL A 474 1.62 -16.55 -4.51
C VAL A 474 1.51 -16.44 -6.04
N ILE A 475 0.92 -17.43 -6.74
CA ILE A 475 0.81 -17.40 -8.22
C ILE A 475 0.12 -16.12 -8.73
N PRO A 476 -1.05 -15.69 -8.20
CA PRO A 476 -1.70 -14.46 -8.65
C PRO A 476 -0.79 -13.23 -8.49
N TYR A 477 -0.03 -13.17 -7.39
CA TYR A 477 0.98 -12.15 -7.17
C TYR A 477 2.08 -12.19 -8.24
N LEU A 478 2.63 -13.37 -8.55
CA LEU A 478 3.69 -13.54 -9.55
C LEU A 478 3.22 -13.17 -10.97
N ILE A 479 2.00 -13.54 -11.34
CA ILE A 479 1.39 -13.17 -12.63
C ILE A 479 1.30 -11.64 -12.74
N ARG A 480 0.84 -10.95 -11.70
CA ARG A 480 0.81 -9.48 -11.70
C ARG A 480 2.20 -8.86 -11.82
N ARG A 481 3.21 -9.41 -11.12
CA ARG A 481 4.60 -8.94 -11.28
C ARG A 481 5.12 -9.13 -12.70
N ALA A 482 4.76 -10.24 -13.35
CA ALA A 482 5.09 -10.48 -14.75
C ALA A 482 4.43 -9.44 -15.68
N GLN A 483 3.14 -9.14 -15.49
CA GLN A 483 2.40 -8.16 -16.29
C GLN A 483 2.85 -6.72 -16.03
N GLU A 484 3.15 -6.35 -14.78
CA GLU A 484 3.59 -5.01 -14.39
C GLU A 484 4.97 -4.64 -14.94
N ASN A 485 5.86 -5.61 -15.15
CA ASN A 485 7.17 -5.36 -15.75
C ASN A 485 7.08 -4.67 -17.13
N ARG A 486 5.93 -4.78 -17.82
CA ARG A 486 5.61 -4.02 -19.04
C ARG A 486 5.50 -2.51 -18.83
N SER A 487 5.01 -2.07 -17.68
CA SER A 487 4.96 -0.64 -17.31
C SER A 487 6.30 -0.14 -16.75
N LEU A 488 7.13 -1.06 -16.27
CA LEU A 488 8.47 -0.83 -15.75
C LEU A 488 9.58 -1.05 -16.79
N MET A 489 9.24 -1.28 -18.08
CA MET A 489 10.16 -1.77 -19.12
C MET A 489 11.51 -1.05 -19.15
N LYS A 490 11.53 0.28 -18.99
CA LYS A 490 12.80 1.03 -18.95
C LYS A 490 13.71 0.62 -17.79
N GLY A 491 13.14 0.39 -16.61
CA GLY A 491 13.88 -0.03 -15.42
C GLY A 491 14.34 -1.49 -15.50
N ALA A 492 13.44 -2.39 -15.91
CA ALA A 492 13.73 -3.82 -16.06
C ALA A 492 14.76 -4.07 -17.19
N ASP A 493 14.67 -3.36 -18.32
CA ASP A 493 15.66 -3.46 -19.40
C ASP A 493 17.02 -2.94 -18.98
N PHE A 494 17.06 -1.83 -18.23
CA PHE A 494 18.31 -1.32 -17.69
C PHE A 494 18.95 -2.32 -16.73
N GLU A 495 18.17 -2.88 -15.80
CA GLU A 495 18.63 -3.92 -14.87
C GLU A 495 19.18 -5.13 -15.62
N ARG A 496 18.45 -5.64 -16.61
CA ARG A 496 18.91 -6.76 -17.45
C ARG A 496 20.24 -6.46 -18.15
N LYS A 497 20.43 -5.25 -18.68
CA LYS A 497 21.69 -4.83 -19.32
C LYS A 497 22.84 -4.77 -18.31
N VAL A 498 22.58 -4.24 -17.12
CA VAL A 498 23.55 -4.13 -16.03
C VAL A 498 23.97 -5.52 -15.53
N LEU A 499 23.02 -6.41 -15.26
CA LEU A 499 23.28 -7.80 -14.86
C LEU A 499 24.06 -8.55 -15.95
N GLY A 500 23.69 -8.38 -17.23
CA GLY A 500 24.39 -8.99 -18.36
C GLY A 500 25.86 -8.55 -18.45
N ARG A 501 26.14 -7.25 -18.28
CA ARG A 501 27.51 -6.74 -18.22
C ARG A 501 28.30 -7.33 -17.05
N GLU A 502 27.68 -7.43 -15.88
CA GLU A 502 28.33 -8.02 -14.70
C GLU A 502 28.64 -9.51 -14.88
N ILE A 503 27.76 -10.28 -15.55
CA ILE A 503 28.04 -11.68 -15.90
C ILE A 503 29.27 -11.75 -16.80
N VAL A 504 29.34 -10.94 -17.85
CA VAL A 504 30.49 -10.88 -18.77
C VAL A 504 31.75 -10.49 -18.01
N ASN A 505 31.68 -9.50 -17.12
CA ASN A 505 32.82 -9.08 -16.30
C ASN A 505 33.34 -10.22 -15.43
N ARG A 506 32.47 -10.98 -14.78
CA ARG A 506 32.86 -12.14 -13.94
C ARG A 506 33.45 -13.30 -14.74
N LEU A 507 33.02 -13.47 -15.99
CA LEU A 507 33.57 -14.49 -16.89
C LEU A 507 34.95 -14.10 -17.44
N ILE A 508 35.12 -12.83 -17.85
CA ILE A 508 36.36 -12.33 -18.47
C ILE A 508 37.44 -12.07 -17.41
N TYR A 509 37.10 -11.42 -16.29
CA TYR A 509 38.06 -10.91 -15.32
C TYR A 509 38.15 -11.77 -14.04
N ARG A 510 37.97 -13.09 -14.13
CA ARG A 510 38.00 -14.05 -12.99
C ARG A 510 39.00 -13.58 -11.91
N LYS A 511 38.48 -12.98 -10.84
CA LYS A 511 39.16 -12.76 -9.57
C LYS A 511 38.54 -13.65 -8.53
#